data_AF-A0AAD9VCV1-F1
#
_entry.id   AF-A0AAD9VCV1-F1
#
_cell.length_a   1.000
_cell.length_b   1.000
_cell.length_c   1.000
_cell.angle_alpha   90.00
_cell.angle_beta   90.00
_cell.angle_gamma   90.00
#
_symmetry.space_group_name_H-M   'P 1'
#
loop_
_entity.id
_entity.type
_entity.pdbx_description
1 polymer ?
#
loop_
_entity_poly.entity_id
_entity_poly.type
_entity_poly.pdbx_seq_one_letter_code
_entity_poly.pdbx_strand_id
1 'polypeptide(L)'
;MLTLIFGCVLVGVGAWSLIKIGDFNDLTEGSYSSASTVMIVAGVLIALISFFGCCGAWKENRCLLIMVDDAFDKGMENIIQQKYGASDMKAITDSVDKLQQQEMCCGWINFTDWYISKFTNGEHKVPVSCCKEQKKGCGMQADTNNNIYKVILGMIFALLLACRIESEGKYV
;
A
#
# COMPACT_ATOMS: atom_id res chain seq x y z
N MET A 1 -1.42 18.09 -5.52
CA MET A 1 -1.12 19.34 -6.27
C MET A 1 0.38 19.57 -6.45
N LEU A 2 1.20 19.58 -5.39
CA LEU A 2 2.66 19.82 -5.49
C LEU A 2 3.41 18.80 -6.36
N THR A 3 3.03 17.53 -6.30
CA THR A 3 3.64 16.43 -7.08
C THR A 3 3.38 16.52 -8.58
N LEU A 4 2.22 17.06 -8.98
CA LEU A 4 1.88 17.31 -10.38
C LEU A 4 2.76 18.41 -10.96
N ILE A 5 2.98 19.49 -10.20
CA ILE A 5 3.86 20.60 -10.61
C ILE A 5 5.28 20.08 -10.79
N PHE A 6 5.78 19.27 -9.85
CA PHE A 6 7.12 18.69 -9.95
C PHE A 6 7.26 17.75 -11.16
N GLY A 7 6.24 16.93 -11.46
CA GLY A 7 6.20 16.09 -12.66
C GLY A 7 6.26 16.89 -13.96
N CYS A 8 5.47 17.97 -14.07
CA CYS A 8 5.50 18.86 -15.23
C CYS A 8 6.86 19.56 -15.40
N VAL A 9 7.51 19.96 -14.31
CA VAL A 9 8.86 20.55 -14.33
C VAL A 9 9.88 19.53 -14.83
N LEU A 10 9.85 18.29 -14.35
CA LEU A 10 10.77 17.23 -14.81
C LEU A 10 10.61 16.93 -16.30
N VAL A 11 9.37 16.85 -16.81
CA VAL A 11 9.10 16.67 -18.25
C VAL A 11 9.61 17.87 -19.05
N GLY A 12 9.38 19.09 -18.56
CA GLY A 12 9.86 20.32 -19.20
C GLY A 12 11.39 20.39 -19.26
N VAL A 13 12.09 20.06 -18.17
CA VAL A 13 13.57 20.03 -18.13
C VAL A 13 14.11 18.92 -19.03
N GLY A 14 13.49 17.74 -19.03
CA GLY A 14 13.87 16.64 -19.92
C GLY A 14 13.71 16.99 -21.40
N ALA A 15 12.57 17.59 -21.77
CA ALA A 15 12.30 18.03 -23.14
C ALA A 15 13.21 19.18 -23.57
N TRP A 16 13.45 20.16 -22.70
CA TRP A 16 14.40 21.25 -22.96
C TRP A 16 15.80 20.72 -23.23
N SER A 17 16.24 19.72 -22.45
CA SER A 17 17.54 19.07 -22.62
C SER A 17 17.66 18.38 -23.98
N LEU A 18 16.58 17.79 -24.52
CA LEU A 18 16.58 17.17 -25.85
C LEU A 18 16.63 18.20 -26.99
N ILE A 19 15.93 19.33 -26.87
CA ILE A 19 15.89 20.36 -27.91
C ILE A 19 17.24 21.09 -28.03
N LYS A 20 17.88 21.38 -26.89
CA LYS A 20 19.19 22.08 -26.85
C LYS A 20 20.36 21.27 -27.40
N ILE A 21 20.23 19.94 -27.43
CA ILE A 21 21.27 18.99 -27.86
C ILE A 21 20.94 18.33 -29.21
N GLY A 22 19.70 18.47 -29.70
CA GLY A 22 19.31 18.10 -31.07
C GLY A 22 20.18 18.73 -32.16
N ASP A 23 20.65 19.96 -31.95
CA ASP A 23 21.60 20.65 -32.83
C ASP A 23 23.03 20.07 -32.80
N PHE A 24 23.37 19.24 -31.80
CA PHE A 24 24.69 18.65 -31.60
C PHE A 24 24.75 17.13 -31.90
N ASN A 25 23.60 16.53 -32.23
CA ASN A 25 23.41 15.07 -32.33
C ASN A 25 23.93 14.42 -33.62
N ASP A 26 24.57 15.16 -34.53
CA ASP A 26 25.19 14.57 -35.73
C ASP A 26 26.52 13.87 -35.43
N LEU A 27 27.04 13.91 -34.19
CA LEU A 27 28.39 13.43 -33.86
C LEU A 27 28.53 12.56 -32.59
N THR A 28 27.45 12.07 -31.96
CA THR A 28 27.64 11.32 -30.70
C THR A 28 26.76 10.08 -30.59
N GLU A 29 27.34 8.93 -30.95
CA GLU A 29 26.78 7.61 -30.73
C GLU A 29 26.71 7.26 -29.22
N GLY A 30 25.53 6.84 -28.75
CA GLY A 30 25.46 5.65 -27.88
C GLY A 30 25.13 5.79 -26.40
N SER A 31 25.48 6.88 -25.68
CA SER A 31 25.40 6.84 -24.19
C SER A 31 24.52 7.89 -23.48
N TYR A 32 24.10 8.97 -24.14
CA TYR A 32 23.36 10.07 -23.46
C TYR A 32 21.85 10.11 -23.75
N SER A 33 21.37 9.34 -24.73
CA SER A 33 19.94 9.24 -25.08
C SER A 33 19.10 8.56 -23.98
N SER A 34 19.72 7.77 -23.09
CA SER A 34 19.01 7.02 -22.05
C SER A 34 18.57 7.88 -20.86
N ALA A 35 19.43 8.78 -20.35
CA ALA A 35 19.15 9.50 -19.10
C ALA A 35 18.00 10.53 -19.23
N SER A 36 18.01 11.37 -20.26
CA SER A 36 16.96 12.39 -20.49
C SER A 36 15.61 11.74 -20.84
N THR A 37 15.63 10.66 -21.62
CA THR A 37 14.42 9.90 -21.95
C THR A 37 13.79 9.27 -20.71
N VAL A 38 14.61 8.71 -19.81
CA VAL A 38 14.14 8.14 -18.54
C VAL A 38 13.50 9.20 -17.64
N MET A 39 14.07 10.40 -17.56
CA MET A 39 13.47 11.50 -16.79
C MET A 39 12.11 11.96 -17.34
N ILE A 40 11.95 11.98 -18.67
CA ILE A 40 10.68 12.31 -19.32
C ILE A 40 9.62 11.25 -19.02
N VAL A 41 9.95 9.97 -19.23
CA VAL A 41 9.01 8.85 -19.00
C VAL A 41 8.58 8.79 -17.54
N ALA A 42 9.52 8.89 -16.59
CA ALA A 42 9.21 8.92 -15.16
C ALA A 42 8.35 10.14 -14.79
N GLY A 43 8.65 11.32 -15.34
CA GLY A 43 7.88 12.54 -15.12
C GLY A 43 6.42 12.44 -15.60
N VAL A 44 6.19 11.81 -16.76
CA VAL A 44 4.84 11.56 -17.29
C VAL A 44 4.05 10.61 -16.39
N LEU A 45 4.66 9.51 -15.92
CA LEU A 45 3.99 8.57 -15.01
C LEU A 45 3.58 9.24 -13.68
N ILE A 46 4.48 10.03 -13.10
CA ILE A 46 4.22 10.77 -11.87
C ILE A 46 3.09 11.79 -12.06
N ALA A 47 3.06 12.49 -13.20
CA ALA A 47 2.01 13.46 -13.52
C ALA A 47 0.65 12.78 -13.68
N LEU A 48 0.57 11.62 -14.35
CA LEU A 48 -0.68 10.86 -14.53
C LEU A 48 -1.23 10.36 -13.19
N ILE A 49 -0.40 9.71 -12.37
CA ILE A 49 -0.80 9.21 -11.05
C ILE A 49 -1.25 10.39 -10.16
N SER A 50 -0.54 11.51 -10.23
CA SER A 50 -0.89 12.73 -9.48
C SER A 50 -2.18 13.37 -9.96
N PHE A 51 -2.49 13.35 -11.25
CA PHE A 51 -3.75 13.87 -11.80
C PHE A 51 -4.93 13.04 -11.32
N PHE A 52 -4.85 11.71 -11.39
CA PHE A 52 -5.91 10.83 -10.89
C PHE A 52 -6.07 10.93 -9.37
N GLY A 53 -4.98 11.06 -8.62
CA GLY A 53 -5.02 11.29 -7.17
C GLY A 53 -5.59 12.65 -6.79
N CYS A 54 -5.24 13.71 -7.51
CA CYS A 54 -5.66 15.08 -7.18
C CYS A 54 -7.09 15.37 -7.67
N CYS A 55 -7.49 14.90 -8.86
CA CYS A 55 -8.89 14.94 -9.29
C CYS A 55 -9.79 14.03 -8.44
N GLY A 56 -9.24 12.95 -7.89
CA GLY A 56 -9.90 12.13 -6.87
C GLY A 56 -10.09 12.86 -5.54
N ALA A 57 -9.09 13.62 -5.08
CA ALA A 57 -9.14 14.36 -3.82
C ALA A 57 -9.93 15.68 -3.90
N TRP A 58 -9.93 16.37 -5.04
CA TRP A 58 -10.61 17.67 -5.20
C TRP A 58 -12.13 17.54 -5.29
N LYS A 59 -12.63 16.33 -5.56
CA LYS A 59 -14.04 15.99 -5.44
C LYS A 59 -14.19 15.33 -4.07
N GLU A 60 -14.59 16.09 -3.05
CA GLU A 60 -14.94 15.59 -1.70
C GLU A 60 -16.18 14.68 -1.81
N ASN A 61 -15.97 13.48 -2.37
CA ASN A 61 -17.01 12.56 -2.76
C ASN A 61 -16.87 11.33 -1.88
N ARG A 62 -17.77 11.21 -0.89
CA ARG A 62 -17.81 10.05 0.03
C ARG A 62 -17.76 8.71 -0.72
N CYS A 63 -18.29 8.65 -1.95
CA CYS A 63 -18.25 7.46 -2.79
C CYS A 63 -16.83 7.01 -3.16
N LEU A 64 -15.86 7.91 -3.34
CA LEU A 64 -14.47 7.51 -3.66
C LEU A 64 -13.78 6.90 -2.44
N LEU A 65 -14.00 7.49 -1.26
CA LEU A 65 -13.49 6.93 -0.01
C LEU A 65 -14.08 5.54 0.25
N ILE A 66 -15.40 5.36 0.05
CA ILE A 66 -16.06 4.06 0.18
C ILE A 66 -15.49 3.04 -0.83
N MET A 67 -15.22 3.44 -2.07
CA MET A 67 -14.63 2.54 -3.06
C MET A 67 -13.20 2.12 -2.73
N VAL A 68 -12.38 3.04 -2.20
CA VAL A 68 -11.01 2.75 -1.79
C VAL A 68 -10.98 1.83 -0.58
N ASP A 69 -11.87 2.06 0.38
CA ASP A 69 -12.06 1.21 1.55
C ASP A 69 -12.48 -0.21 1.13
N ASP A 70 -13.54 -0.35 0.32
CA ASP A 70 -14.00 -1.65 -0.20
C ASP A 70 -12.92 -2.38 -1.03
N ALA A 71 -12.13 -1.65 -1.82
CA ALA A 71 -11.05 -2.25 -2.60
C ALA A 71 -9.91 -2.74 -1.71
N PHE A 72 -9.57 -1.99 -0.66
CA PHE A 72 -8.56 -2.39 0.30
C PHE A 72 -9.03 -3.60 1.12
N ASP A 73 -10.29 -3.59 1.56
CA ASP A 73 -10.91 -4.68 2.31
C ASP A 73 -10.84 -6.00 1.54
N LYS A 74 -11.30 -5.98 0.28
CA LYS A 74 -11.24 -7.15 -0.60
C LYS A 74 -9.81 -7.60 -0.88
N GLY A 75 -8.89 -6.65 -1.02
CA GLY A 75 -7.48 -6.94 -1.26
C GLY A 75 -6.84 -7.67 -0.08
N MET A 76 -7.06 -7.17 1.13
CA MET A 76 -6.51 -7.75 2.35
C MET A 76 -7.16 -9.09 2.70
N GLU A 77 -8.48 -9.20 2.55
CA GLU A 77 -9.18 -10.48 2.66
C GLU A 77 -8.55 -11.50 1.69
N ASN A 78 -8.36 -11.13 0.42
CA ASN A 78 -7.72 -12.03 -0.56
C ASN A 78 -6.31 -12.45 -0.14
N ILE A 79 -5.51 -11.52 0.38
CA ILE A 79 -4.14 -11.80 0.82
C ILE A 79 -4.14 -12.83 1.95
N ILE A 80 -4.90 -12.59 3.01
CA ILE A 80 -4.96 -13.49 4.18
C ILE A 80 -5.54 -14.84 3.78
N GLN A 81 -6.63 -14.86 3.01
CA GLN A 81 -7.34 -16.08 2.66
C GLN A 81 -6.62 -16.94 1.61
N GLN A 82 -5.96 -16.32 0.64
CA GLN A 82 -5.52 -17.02 -0.59
C GLN A 82 -4.02 -16.97 -0.85
N LYS A 83 -3.32 -15.92 -0.40
CA LYS A 83 -1.93 -15.65 -0.82
C LYS A 83 -0.91 -15.85 0.30
N TYR A 84 -1.32 -15.69 1.55
CA TYR A 84 -0.44 -15.85 2.69
C TYR A 84 0.09 -17.29 2.78
N GLY A 85 1.40 -17.44 3.00
CA GLY A 85 2.07 -18.74 3.09
C GLY A 85 2.27 -19.46 1.75
N ALA A 86 1.84 -18.88 0.62
CA ALA A 86 2.09 -19.45 -0.70
C ALA A 86 3.58 -19.33 -1.08
N SER A 87 4.16 -20.42 -1.62
CA SER A 87 5.60 -20.53 -1.91
C SER A 87 6.11 -19.50 -2.91
N ASP A 88 5.27 -19.11 -3.87
CA ASP A 88 5.55 -18.10 -4.88
C ASP A 88 5.32 -16.65 -4.38
N MET A 89 4.70 -16.49 -3.20
CA MET A 89 4.30 -15.19 -2.63
C MET A 89 4.96 -14.92 -1.27
N LYS A 90 6.23 -15.32 -1.12
CA LYS A 90 6.98 -15.09 0.13
C LYS A 90 7.05 -13.61 0.52
N ALA A 91 7.23 -12.70 -0.45
CA ALA A 91 7.28 -11.26 -0.18
C ALA A 91 5.98 -10.72 0.45
N ILE A 92 4.82 -11.28 0.06
CA ILE A 92 3.53 -10.93 0.65
C ILE A 92 3.47 -11.43 2.10
N THR A 93 3.87 -12.68 2.33
CA THR A 93 3.92 -13.29 3.67
C THR A 93 4.81 -12.47 4.61
N ASP A 94 6.04 -12.15 4.18
CA ASP A 94 6.98 -11.33 4.95
C ASP A 94 6.42 -9.92 5.26
N SER A 95 5.66 -9.34 4.32
CA SER A 95 5.05 -8.01 4.51
C SER A 95 3.88 -8.05 5.50
N VAL A 96 3.03 -9.07 5.41
CA VAL A 96 1.94 -9.29 6.37
C VAL A 96 2.50 -9.54 7.77
N ASP A 97 3.54 -10.36 7.89
CA ASP A 97 4.18 -10.65 9.17
C ASP A 97 4.74 -9.38 9.83
N LYS A 98 5.40 -8.53 9.05
CA LYS A 98 5.91 -7.23 9.53
C LYS A 98 4.79 -6.30 9.96
N LEU A 99 3.72 -6.20 9.16
CA LEU A 99 2.56 -5.37 9.50
C LEU A 99 1.94 -5.83 10.83
N GLN A 100 1.75 -7.14 11.01
CA GLN A 100 1.18 -7.70 12.23
C GLN A 100 2.03 -7.41 13.47
N GLN A 101 3.35 -7.52 13.35
CA GLN A 101 4.26 -7.24 14.46
C GLN A 101 4.37 -5.74 14.77
N GLN A 102 4.47 -4.91 13.72
CA GLN A 102 4.63 -3.46 13.88
C GLN A 102 3.35 -2.81 14.41
N GLU A 103 2.21 -3.21 13.88
CA GLU A 103 0.90 -2.64 14.23
C GLU A 103 0.20 -3.43 15.35
N MET A 104 0.88 -4.44 15.92
CA MET A 104 0.40 -5.25 17.04
C MET A 104 -1.00 -5.82 16.77
N CYS A 105 -1.18 -6.41 15.60
CA CYS A 105 -2.47 -6.88 15.10
C CYS A 105 -2.41 -8.33 14.58
N CYS A 106 -3.58 -8.92 14.34
CA CYS A 106 -3.67 -10.25 13.74
C CYS A 106 -4.90 -10.38 12.85
N GLY A 107 -4.68 -10.88 11.64
CA GLY A 107 -5.71 -11.05 10.63
C GLY A 107 -6.00 -9.78 9.84
N TRP A 108 -7.15 -9.78 9.16
CA TRP A 108 -7.63 -8.68 8.35
C TRP A 108 -8.59 -7.79 9.17
N ILE A 109 -9.60 -8.40 9.77
CA ILE A 109 -10.51 -7.84 10.77
C ILE A 109 -10.06 -8.29 12.17
N ASN A 110 -9.81 -9.60 12.33
CA ASN A 110 -9.41 -10.20 13.59
C ASN A 110 -8.67 -11.54 13.38
N PHE A 111 -8.18 -12.12 14.48
CA PHE A 111 -7.40 -13.35 14.44
C PHE A 111 -8.14 -14.58 13.86
N THR A 112 -9.48 -14.59 13.86
CA THR A 112 -10.29 -15.71 13.35
C THR A 112 -10.34 -15.76 11.82
N ASP A 113 -9.97 -14.68 11.13
CA ASP A 113 -9.86 -14.67 9.66
C ASP A 113 -8.91 -15.74 9.14
N TRP A 114 -7.90 -16.11 9.96
CA TRP A 114 -6.97 -17.16 9.64
C TRP A 114 -7.60 -18.54 9.56
N TYR A 115 -8.71 -18.81 10.25
CA TYR A 115 -9.29 -20.15 10.35
C TYR A 115 -9.86 -20.65 9.03
N ILE A 116 -10.28 -19.73 8.16
CA ILE A 116 -10.81 -20.03 6.83
C ILE A 116 -9.76 -19.89 5.71
N SER A 117 -8.53 -19.50 6.05
CA SER A 117 -7.46 -19.29 5.07
C SER A 117 -6.90 -20.60 4.51
N LYS A 118 -6.40 -20.55 3.27
CA LYS A 118 -5.64 -21.66 2.67
C LYS A 118 -4.41 -22.05 3.48
N PHE A 119 -3.83 -21.10 4.22
CA PHE A 119 -2.64 -21.33 5.04
C PHE A 119 -2.91 -22.30 6.20
N THR A 120 -4.03 -22.16 6.90
CA THR A 120 -4.39 -23.02 8.04
C THR A 120 -5.21 -24.24 7.63
N ASN A 121 -5.79 -24.24 6.44
CA ASN A 121 -6.62 -25.32 5.92
C ASN A 121 -7.76 -25.72 6.89
N GLY A 122 -8.39 -24.73 7.52
CA GLY A 122 -9.50 -24.96 8.47
C GLY A 122 -9.09 -25.12 9.93
N GLU A 123 -7.79 -25.14 10.25
CA GLU A 123 -7.34 -25.27 11.63
C GLU A 123 -7.44 -23.95 12.40
N HIS A 124 -7.71 -24.04 13.71
CA HIS A 124 -7.80 -22.88 14.62
C HIS A 124 -6.40 -22.35 15.00
N LYS A 125 -5.64 -21.97 13.98
CA LYS A 125 -4.25 -21.53 14.05
C LYS A 125 -4.10 -20.13 13.49
N VAL A 126 -3.05 -19.44 13.92
CA VAL A 126 -2.63 -18.15 13.38
C VAL A 126 -1.13 -18.15 13.15
N PRO A 127 -0.61 -17.28 12.27
CA PRO A 127 0.82 -17.06 12.13
C PRO A 127 1.53 -16.69 13.43
N VAL A 128 2.81 -17.02 13.50
CA VAL A 128 3.66 -16.66 14.66
C VAL A 128 3.86 -15.14 14.79
N SER A 129 3.72 -14.38 13.70
CA SER A 129 3.70 -12.91 13.70
C SER A 129 2.54 -12.30 14.49
N CYS A 130 1.45 -13.05 14.69
CA CYS A 130 0.32 -12.64 15.52
C CYS A 130 0.58 -12.75 17.04
N CYS A 131 1.74 -13.30 17.44
CA CYS A 131 2.07 -13.52 18.84
C CYS A 131 2.73 -12.29 19.46
N LYS A 132 2.24 -11.85 20.63
CA LYS A 132 2.83 -10.73 21.39
C LYS A 132 4.25 -11.03 21.85
N GLU A 133 4.46 -12.28 22.26
CA GLU A 133 5.76 -12.81 22.64
C GLU A 133 6.06 -14.08 21.84
N GLN A 134 7.28 -14.20 21.32
CA GLN A 134 7.71 -15.36 20.54
C GLN A 134 7.98 -16.56 21.45
N LYS A 135 6.95 -17.38 21.67
CA LYS A 135 7.01 -18.63 22.45
C LYS A 135 6.82 -19.84 21.54
N LYS A 136 7.52 -20.95 21.86
CA LYS A 136 7.38 -22.22 21.14
C LYS A 136 5.93 -22.71 21.21
N GLY A 137 5.31 -22.97 20.06
CA GLY A 137 3.92 -23.40 19.97
C GLY A 137 2.88 -22.26 19.99
N CYS A 138 3.30 -21.00 20.00
CA CYS A 138 2.37 -19.89 19.80
C CYS A 138 1.70 -19.98 18.42
N GLY A 139 0.42 -19.62 18.35
CA GLY A 139 -0.37 -19.68 17.12
C GLY A 139 -0.99 -21.05 16.80
N MET A 140 -0.69 -22.13 17.55
CA MET A 140 -1.27 -23.46 17.29
C MET A 140 -2.66 -23.70 17.93
N GLN A 141 -3.03 -22.89 18.92
CA GLN A 141 -4.33 -22.89 19.61
C GLN A 141 -4.72 -21.44 19.89
N ALA A 142 -5.27 -20.76 18.88
CA ALA A 142 -5.45 -19.32 18.98
C ALA A 142 -6.60 -18.89 19.92
N ASP A 143 -7.61 -19.75 20.10
CA ASP A 143 -8.80 -19.44 20.92
C ASP A 143 -8.51 -19.29 22.42
N THR A 144 -7.60 -20.09 22.97
CA THR A 144 -7.28 -20.12 24.41
C THR A 144 -6.07 -19.27 24.76
N ASN A 145 -5.39 -18.68 23.76
CA ASN A 145 -4.12 -18.03 23.93
C ASN A 145 -4.27 -16.51 24.07
N ASN A 146 -4.01 -15.98 25.27
CA ASN A 146 -4.03 -14.53 25.51
C ASN A 146 -2.79 -13.79 24.97
N ASN A 147 -1.81 -14.53 24.47
CA ASN A 147 -0.56 -14.04 23.86
C ASN A 147 -0.71 -13.74 22.36
N ILE A 148 -1.94 -13.53 21.86
CA ILE A 148 -2.23 -13.22 20.46
C ILE A 148 -2.83 -11.81 20.38
N TYR A 149 -2.43 -11.06 19.35
CA TYR A 149 -3.07 -9.80 19.00
C TYR A 149 -4.48 -10.06 18.46
N LYS A 150 -5.50 -9.37 18.97
CA LYS A 150 -6.90 -9.71 18.64
C LYS A 150 -7.55 -8.82 17.58
N VAL A 151 -7.00 -7.64 17.28
CA VAL A 151 -7.63 -6.61 16.42
C VAL A 151 -6.58 -5.80 15.66
N ILE A 152 -6.91 -5.30 14.45
CA ILE A 152 -6.17 -4.24 13.74
C ILE A 152 -6.50 -2.87 14.35
N LEU A 153 -5.49 -2.13 14.82
CA LEU A 153 -5.65 -0.74 15.30
C LEU A 153 -5.17 0.33 14.30
N GLY A 154 -4.51 -0.03 13.20
CA GLY A 154 -3.47 0.86 12.66
C GLY A 154 -3.82 1.91 11.60
N MET A 155 -4.69 1.65 10.60
CA MET A 155 -4.73 2.53 9.41
C MET A 155 -6.12 3.02 9.01
N ILE A 156 -7.12 2.13 8.95
CA ILE A 156 -8.50 2.52 8.63
C ILE A 156 -9.10 3.38 9.75
N PHE A 157 -8.93 2.98 11.01
CA PHE A 157 -9.40 3.80 12.14
C PHE A 157 -8.67 5.13 12.25
N ALA A 158 -7.37 5.21 11.93
CA ALA A 158 -6.64 6.48 11.92
C ALA A 158 -7.14 7.42 10.81
N LEU A 159 -7.41 6.90 9.61
CA LEU A 159 -8.00 7.67 8.51
C LEU A 159 -9.45 8.07 8.79
N LEU A 160 -10.25 7.17 9.36
CA LEU A 160 -11.63 7.44 9.78
C LEU A 160 -11.69 8.44 10.95
N LEU A 161 -10.78 8.36 11.92
CA LEU A 161 -10.69 9.32 13.02
C LEU A 161 -10.18 10.68 12.53
N ALA A 162 -9.18 10.73 11.65
CA ALA A 162 -8.74 11.98 11.02
C ALA A 162 -9.88 12.63 10.20
N CYS A 163 -10.60 11.83 9.41
CA CYS A 163 -11.77 12.28 8.65
C CYS A 163 -12.94 12.71 9.56
N ARG A 164 -13.11 12.06 10.73
CA ARG A 164 -14.14 12.43 11.71
C ARG A 164 -13.78 13.72 12.45
N ILE A 165 -12.52 13.92 12.80
CA ILE A 165 -12.01 15.18 13.38
C ILE A 165 -12.20 16.34 12.39
N GLU A 166 -11.92 16.13 11.10
CA GLU A 166 -12.15 17.15 10.07
C GLU A 166 -13.63 17.42 9.81
N SER A 167 -14.50 16.42 10.03
CA SER A 167 -15.96 16.62 9.95
C SER A 167 -16.53 17.41 11.11
N GLU A 168 -16.04 17.24 12.35
CA GLU A 168 -16.51 17.99 13.52
C GLU A 168 -16.00 19.44 13.53
N GLY A 169 -14.84 19.70 12.91
CA GLY A 169 -14.27 21.05 12.80
C GLY A 169 -14.89 21.97 11.74
N LYS A 170 -15.75 21.46 10.85
CA LYS A 170 -16.47 22.24 9.82
C LYS A 170 -17.93 22.56 10.18
N TYR A 171 -18.43 22.14 11.35
CA TYR A 171 -19.78 22.41 11.85
C TYR A 171 -19.79 23.23 13.15
N VAL A 172 -18.84 24.14 13.32
CA VAL A 172 -18.90 25.27 14.28
C VAL A 172 -18.69 26.57 13.51
#